data_AF-A0A349S473-F1
#
_entry.id   AF-A0A349S473-F1
#
_cell.length_a   1.000
_cell.length_b   1.000
_cell.length_c   1.000
_cell.angle_alpha   90.00
_cell.angle_beta   90.00
_cell.angle_gamma   90.00
#
_symmetry.space_group_name_H-M   'P 1'
#
loop_
_entity.id
_entity.type
_entity.pdbx_description
1 polymer ?
#
loop_
_entity_poly.entity_id
_entity_poly.type
_entity_poly.pdbx_seq_one_letter_code
_entity_poly.pdbx_strand_id
1 'polypeptide(L)'
;IVDGDFGPEKHPLQFPILMTHGASAFLMIFIFGVVVASHITANWHMKAVRRLSLFLVITMSFQIVSAYLLYYLASETWREIIANVHAIIGFLLPLLLCIHVIQAWRVRRRLISKP
;
A
#
# COMPACT_ATOMS: atom_id res chain seq x y z
N ILE A 1 16.74 -11.43 14.52
CA ILE A 1 17.30 -12.76 14.85
C ILE A 1 17.25 -12.86 16.36
N VAL A 2 16.82 -14.00 16.89
CA VAL A 2 16.77 -14.30 18.33
C VAL A 2 17.71 -15.47 18.60
N ASP A 3 18.33 -15.50 19.77
CA ASP A 3 19.18 -16.64 20.15
C ASP A 3 18.28 -17.82 20.54
N GLY A 4 18.36 -18.91 19.78
CA GLY A 4 17.70 -20.17 20.04
C GLY A 4 18.67 -21.23 20.58
N ASP A 5 18.13 -22.37 21.00
CA ASP A 5 18.89 -23.47 21.60
C ASP A 5 19.95 -24.06 20.65
N PHE A 6 19.81 -23.85 19.35
CA PHE A 6 20.71 -24.37 18.30
C PHE A 6 21.42 -23.26 17.49
N GLY A 7 21.39 -22.01 17.99
CA GLY A 7 22.04 -20.87 17.35
C GLY A 7 21.05 -19.75 16.96
N PRO A 8 21.47 -18.81 16.10
CA PRO A 8 20.64 -17.67 15.76
C PRO A 8 19.43 -18.09 14.90
N GLU A 9 18.23 -17.84 15.41
CA GLU A 9 16.97 -18.23 14.81
C GLU A 9 16.12 -17.02 14.39
N LYS A 10 15.12 -17.28 13.54
CA LYS A 10 14.11 -16.28 13.18
C LYS A 10 13.18 -16.04 14.37
N HIS A 11 12.71 -14.81 14.52
CA HIS A 11 11.74 -14.49 15.58
C HIS A 11 10.48 -15.35 15.39
N PRO A 12 9.91 -16.00 16.42
CA PRO A 12 8.76 -16.91 16.28
C PRO A 12 7.55 -16.27 15.58
N LEU A 13 7.33 -14.97 15.82
CA LEU A 13 6.25 -14.21 15.17
C LEU A 13 6.48 -13.90 13.68
N GLN A 14 7.67 -14.15 13.13
CA GLN A 14 7.96 -13.82 11.74
C GLN A 14 7.03 -14.56 10.76
N PHE A 15 6.82 -15.86 10.97
CA PHE A 15 5.93 -16.66 10.14
C PHE A 15 4.45 -16.23 10.24
N PRO A 16 3.82 -16.14 11.43
CA PRO A 16 2.42 -15.75 11.53
C PRO A 16 2.16 -14.31 11.05
N ILE A 17 3.10 -13.39 11.25
CA ILE A 17 2.99 -12.03 10.69
C ILE A 17 3.03 -12.07 9.16
N LEU A 18 3.94 -12.85 8.57
CA LEU A 18 4.03 -12.95 7.11
C LEU A 18 2.80 -13.65 6.51
N MET A 19 2.28 -14.67 7.19
CA MET A 19 1.04 -15.35 6.82
C MET A 19 -0.17 -14.40 6.84
N THR A 20 -0.34 -13.65 7.93
CA THR A 20 -1.45 -12.68 8.05
C THR A 20 -1.30 -11.53 7.06
N HIS A 21 -0.08 -11.05 6.82
CA HIS A 21 0.22 -10.09 5.77
C HIS A 21 -0.20 -10.60 4.39
N GLY A 22 0.21 -11.82 4.02
CA GLY A 22 -0.18 -12.46 2.76
C GLY A 22 -1.70 -12.58 2.60
N ALA A 23 -2.41 -13.03 3.63
CA ALA A 23 -3.88 -13.09 3.61
C ALA A 23 -4.53 -11.71 3.44
N SER A 24 -4.02 -10.70 4.16
CA SER A 24 -4.51 -9.32 4.07
C SER A 24 -4.30 -8.70 2.69
N ALA A 25 -3.23 -9.09 1.98
CA ALA A 25 -2.93 -8.59 0.64
C ALA A 25 -4.03 -8.97 -0.38
N PHE A 26 -4.56 -10.19 -0.32
CA PHE A 26 -5.67 -10.61 -1.18
C PHE A 26 -6.93 -9.77 -0.95
N LEU A 27 -7.29 -9.56 0.32
CA LEU A 27 -8.41 -8.70 0.69
C LEU A 27 -8.20 -7.26 0.21
N MET A 28 -6.98 -6.74 0.36
CA MET A 28 -6.64 -5.39 -0.07
C MET A 28 -6.71 -5.21 -1.59
N ILE A 29 -6.30 -6.21 -2.38
CA ILE A 29 -6.45 -6.20 -3.85
C ILE A 29 -7.93 -6.14 -4.25
N PHE A 30 -8.79 -6.92 -3.59
CA PHE A 30 -10.23 -6.89 -3.84
C PHE A 30 -10.83 -5.51 -3.54
N ILE A 31 -10.55 -4.97 -2.35
CA ILE A 31 -11.01 -3.64 -1.93
C ILE A 31 -10.48 -2.56 -2.89
N PHE A 32 -9.21 -2.65 -3.30
CA PHE A 32 -8.63 -1.72 -4.26
C PHE A 32 -9.38 -1.72 -5.60
N GLY A 33 -9.74 -2.89 -6.12
CA GLY A 33 -10.58 -3.00 -7.32
C GLY A 33 -11.93 -2.30 -7.16
N VAL A 34 -12.61 -2.50 -6.03
CA VAL A 34 -13.89 -1.84 -5.73
C VAL A 34 -13.72 -0.31 -5.64
N VAL A 35 -12.67 0.17 -4.98
CA VAL A 35 -12.37 1.61 -4.84
C VAL A 35 -12.07 2.23 -6.21
N VAL A 36 -11.28 1.59 -7.05
CA VAL A 36 -11.00 2.09 -8.40
C VAL A 36 -12.30 2.18 -9.22
N ALA A 37 -13.13 1.14 -9.17
CA ALA A 37 -14.38 1.09 -9.94
C ALA A 37 -15.45 2.08 -9.47
N SER A 38 -15.55 2.35 -8.16
CA SER A 38 -16.65 3.15 -7.58
C SER A 38 -16.24 4.54 -7.12
N HIS A 39 -15.06 4.70 -6.52
CA HIS A 39 -14.62 5.95 -5.92
C HIS A 39 -13.94 6.86 -6.94
N ILE A 40 -13.06 6.30 -7.79
CA ILE A 40 -12.29 7.09 -8.76
C ILE A 40 -13.16 7.57 -9.92
N THR A 41 -14.03 6.69 -10.43
CA THR A 41 -14.96 6.99 -11.52
C THR A 41 -15.94 8.11 -11.14
N ALA A 42 -16.56 8.01 -9.95
CA ALA A 42 -17.52 8.99 -9.46
C ALA A 42 -16.92 10.39 -9.24
N ASN A 43 -15.65 10.45 -8.81
CA ASN A 43 -15.00 11.70 -8.43
C ASN A 43 -14.02 12.25 -9.47
N TRP A 44 -13.99 11.65 -10.68
CA TRP A 44 -13.01 11.98 -11.72
C TRP A 44 -13.01 13.46 -12.15
N HIS A 45 -14.18 14.09 -12.10
CA HIS A 45 -14.36 15.50 -12.46
C HIS A 45 -13.72 16.48 -11.46
N MET A 46 -13.41 16.05 -10.23
CA MET A 46 -12.78 16.91 -9.22
C MET A 46 -11.26 17.04 -9.41
N LYS A 47 -10.86 17.98 -10.27
CA LYS A 47 -9.45 18.23 -10.61
C LYS A 47 -8.55 18.51 -9.39
N ALA A 48 -9.08 19.12 -8.33
CA ALA A 48 -8.32 19.51 -7.13
C ALA A 48 -7.70 18.33 -6.38
N VAL A 49 -8.34 17.14 -6.39
CA VAL A 49 -7.90 15.95 -5.64
C VAL A 49 -7.38 14.82 -6.55
N ARG A 50 -7.46 15.00 -7.87
CA ARG A 50 -7.12 13.97 -8.86
C ARG A 50 -5.65 13.53 -8.82
N ARG A 51 -4.71 14.48 -8.65
CA ARG A 51 -3.27 14.16 -8.64
C ARG A 51 -2.88 13.21 -7.50
N LEU A 52 -3.35 13.49 -6.28
CA LEU A 52 -3.07 12.64 -5.12
C LEU A 52 -3.76 11.27 -5.24
N SER A 53 -4.97 11.23 -5.81
CA SER A 53 -5.69 9.98 -6.07
C SER A 53 -4.92 9.09 -7.06
N LEU A 54 -4.42 9.67 -8.17
CA LEU A 54 -3.62 8.93 -9.14
C LEU A 54 -2.29 8.45 -8.53
N PHE A 55 -1.66 9.27 -7.70
CA PHE A 55 -0.45 8.87 -6.99
C PHE A 55 -0.70 7.64 -6.10
N LEU A 56 -1.77 7.63 -5.32
CA LEU A 56 -2.15 6.47 -4.50
C LEU A 56 -2.41 5.21 -5.34
N VAL A 57 -3.07 5.34 -6.50
CA VAL A 57 -3.27 4.22 -7.44
C VAL A 57 -1.93 3.66 -7.91
N ILE A 58 -1.00 4.51 -8.33
CA ILE A 58 0.34 4.09 -8.78
C ILE A 58 1.08 3.41 -7.64
N THR A 59 1.06 3.98 -6.44
CA THR A 59 1.69 3.39 -5.24
C THR A 59 1.11 2.01 -4.93
N MET A 60 -0.21 1.85 -5.01
CA MET A 60 -0.86 0.56 -4.75
C MET A 60 -0.55 -0.47 -5.83
N SER A 61 -0.58 -0.08 -7.11
CA SER A 61 -0.17 -0.95 -8.22
C SER A 61 1.29 -1.37 -8.10
N PHE A 62 2.17 -0.47 -7.68
CA PHE A 62 3.56 -0.79 -7.38
C PHE A 62 3.68 -1.84 -6.27
N GLN A 63 2.90 -1.73 -5.19
CA GLN A 63 2.90 -2.72 -4.10
C GLN A 63 2.50 -4.12 -4.60
N ILE A 64 1.50 -4.21 -5.47
CA ILE A 64 1.04 -5.48 -6.07
C ILE A 64 2.15 -6.08 -6.96
N VAL A 65 2.71 -5.28 -7.86
CA VAL A 65 3.75 -5.75 -8.80
C VAL A 65 5.02 -6.15 -8.05
N SER A 66 5.48 -5.34 -7.09
CA SER A 66 6.66 -5.66 -6.28
C SER A 66 6.47 -6.93 -5.45
N ALA A 67 5.29 -7.15 -4.86
CA ALA A 67 4.98 -8.40 -4.18
C ALA A 67 5.09 -9.61 -5.11
N TYR A 68 4.54 -9.52 -6.33
CA TYR A 68 4.70 -10.57 -7.33
C TYR A 68 6.17 -10.82 -7.68
N LEU A 69 6.96 -9.76 -7.90
CA LEU A 69 8.38 -9.90 -8.20
C LEU A 69 9.14 -10.59 -7.04
N LEU A 70 8.81 -10.31 -5.78
CA LEU A 70 9.45 -10.97 -4.64
C LEU A 70 9.25 -12.50 -4.62
N TYR A 71 8.20 -13.01 -5.26
CA TYR A 71 7.98 -14.46 -5.39
C TYR A 71 8.79 -15.09 -6.53
N TYR A 72 9.02 -14.36 -7.62
CA TYR A 72 9.51 -14.94 -8.87
C TYR A 72 10.91 -14.48 -9.28
N LEU A 73 11.49 -13.49 -8.61
CA LEU A 73 12.80 -12.98 -8.97
C LEU A 73 13.91 -13.89 -8.43
N ALA A 74 14.69 -14.47 -9.35
CA ALA A 74 15.80 -15.36 -9.01
C ALA A 74 17.09 -14.62 -8.60
N SER A 75 17.21 -13.33 -8.92
CA SER A 75 18.39 -12.54 -8.56
C SER A 75 18.27 -12.02 -7.12
N GLU A 76 19.19 -12.43 -6.25
CA GLU A 76 19.21 -12.01 -4.85
C GLU A 76 19.38 -10.49 -4.67
N THR A 77 20.26 -9.86 -5.44
CA THR A 77 20.49 -8.41 -5.36
C THR A 77 19.23 -7.62 -5.68
N TRP A 78 18.55 -7.97 -6.78
CA TRP A 78 17.31 -7.28 -7.14
C TRP A 78 16.18 -7.59 -6.17
N ARG A 79 16.12 -8.82 -5.66
CA ARG A 79 15.12 -9.23 -4.67
C ARG A 79 15.28 -8.44 -3.37
N GLU A 80 16.51 -8.22 -2.90
CA GLU A 80 16.78 -7.40 -1.72
C GLU A 80 16.37 -5.93 -1.91
N ILE A 81 16.72 -5.33 -3.05
CA ILE A 81 16.31 -3.96 -3.38
C ILE A 81 14.78 -3.84 -3.40
N ILE A 82 14.10 -4.75 -4.11
CA ILE A 82 12.63 -4.74 -4.18
C ILE A 82 12.01 -4.97 -2.80
N ALA A 83 12.58 -5.83 -1.97
CA ALA A 83 12.07 -6.10 -0.62
C ALA A 83 12.10 -4.83 0.23
N ASN A 84 13.23 -4.12 0.21
CA ASN A 84 13.39 -2.87 0.94
C ASN A 84 12.45 -1.77 0.41
N VAL A 85 12.36 -1.60 -0.90
CA VAL A 85 11.47 -0.59 -1.51
C VAL A 85 9.99 -0.92 -1.26
N HIS A 86 9.60 -2.19 -1.39
CA HIS A 86 8.26 -2.67 -1.07
C HIS A 86 7.90 -2.35 0.38
N ALA A 87 8.79 -2.69 1.33
CA ALA A 87 8.58 -2.43 2.75
C ALA A 87 8.47 -0.93 3.08
N ILE A 88 9.37 -0.10 2.56
CA ILE A 88 9.36 1.36 2.82
C ILE A 88 8.08 1.99 2.26
N ILE A 89 7.73 1.69 1.01
CA ILE A 89 6.53 2.26 0.38
C ILE A 89 5.26 1.74 1.04
N GLY A 90 5.20 0.46 1.40
CA GLY A 90 4.09 -0.14 2.12
C GLY A 90 3.89 0.50 3.50
N PHE A 91 4.98 0.79 4.21
CA PHE A 91 4.96 1.50 5.49
C PHE A 91 4.45 2.95 5.36
N LEU A 92 4.77 3.64 4.26
CA LEU A 92 4.30 5.01 4.01
C LEU A 92 2.85 5.08 3.50
N LEU A 93 2.27 3.97 3.04
CA LEU A 93 0.95 3.94 2.43
C LEU A 93 -0.18 4.45 3.35
N PRO A 94 -0.25 4.10 4.64
CA PRO A 94 -1.23 4.67 5.57
C PRO A 94 -1.13 6.19 5.70
N LEU A 95 0.09 6.74 5.73
CA LEU A 95 0.31 8.19 5.78
C LEU A 95 -0.22 8.87 4.51
N LEU A 96 0.06 8.31 3.33
CA LEU A 96 -0.45 8.83 2.06
C LEU A 96 -1.98 8.79 2.00
N LEU A 97 -2.59 7.71 2.51
CA LEU A 97 -4.04 7.57 2.61
C LEU A 97 -4.65 8.63 3.54
N CYS A 98 -4.06 8.86 4.72
CA CYS A 98 -4.50 9.91 5.64
C CYS A 98 -4.46 11.30 4.98
N ILE A 99 -3.39 11.61 4.24
CA ILE A 99 -3.28 12.88 3.50
C ILE A 99 -4.40 12.99 2.46
N HIS A 100 -4.69 11.91 1.72
CA HIS A 100 -5.78 11.89 0.74
C HIS A 100 -7.15 12.18 1.37
N VAL A 101 -7.47 11.51 2.47
CA VAL A 101 -8.75 11.70 3.18
C VAL A 101 -8.86 13.13 3.74
N ILE A 102 -7.80 13.63 4.38
CA ILE A 102 -7.79 15.00 4.94
C ILE A 102 -7.93 16.05 3.84
N GLN A 103 -7.24 15.88 2.71
CA GLN A 103 -7.35 16.81 1.58
C GLN A 103 -8.76 16.80 0.97
N ALA A 104 -9.34 15.62 0.74
CA ALA A 104 -10.70 15.48 0.25
C ALA A 104 -11.71 16.17 1.18
N TRP A 105 -11.55 15.98 2.49
CA TRP A 105 -12.40 16.61 3.50
C TRP A 105 -12.27 18.13 3.52
N ARG A 106 -11.04 18.66 3.43
CA ARG A 106 -10.78 20.12 3.35
C ARG A 106 -11.40 20.74 2.10
N VAL A 107 -11.29 20.08 0.95
CA VAL A 107 -11.90 20.55 -0.31
C VAL A 107 -13.42 20.55 -0.19
N ARG A 108 -14.02 19.49 0.33
CA ARG A 108 -15.48 19.41 0.52
C ARG A 108 -16.00 20.50 1.46
N ARG A 109 -15.30 20.76 2.57
CA ARG A 109 -15.66 21.86 3.50
C ARG A 109 -15.62 23.23 2.82
N ARG A 110 -14.60 23.51 2.00
CA ARG A 110 -14.48 24.77 1.27
C ARG A 110 -15.59 24.99 0.23
N LEU A 111 -16.07 23.91 -0.38
CA LEU A 111 -17.19 23.98 -1.33
C LEU A 111 -18.53 24.29 -0.63
N ILE A 112 -18.74 23.75 0.58
CA ILE A 112 -19.95 24.03 1.38
C ILE A 112 -19.93 25.44 1.97
N SER A 113 -18.75 25.98 2.29
CA SER A 113 -18.61 27.30 2.93
C SER A 113 -18.54 28.49 1.98
N LYS A 114 -18.57 28.27 0.66
CA LYS A 114 -18.69 29.37 -0.31
C LYS A 114 -20.18 29.73 -0.45
N PRO A 115 -20.60 30.98 -0.19
CA PRO A 115 -21.98 31.42 -0.41
C PRO A 115 -22.33 31.42 -1.90
#